data_AF-A0A3D0JJM1-F1
#
_entry.id   AF-A0A3D0JJM1-F1
#
_cell.length_a   1.000
_cell.length_b   1.000
_cell.length_c   1.000
_cell.angle_alpha   90.00
_cell.angle_beta   90.00
_cell.angle_gamma   90.00
#
_symmetry.space_group_name_H-M   'P 1'
#
loop_
_entity.id
_entity.type
_entity.pdbx_description
1 polymer ?
#
loop_
_entity_poly.entity_id
_entity_poly.type
_entity_poly.pdbx_seq_one_letter_code
_entity_poly.pdbx_strand_id
1 'polypeptide(L)' 'MRDETLAIHAGYQTDPTTKAVVPPICQNVAFEFDDAAHGAALFNLEVPGNIYTRIMNPT' A
#
# COMPACT_ATOMS: atom_id res chain seq x y z
N MET A 1 -7.49 11.07 -19.31
CA MET A 1 -8.15 11.92 -18.28
C MET A 1 -7.63 13.33 -18.41
N ARG A 2 -8.39 14.33 -17.96
CA ARG A 2 -7.87 15.71 -17.83
C ARG A 2 -7.06 15.82 -16.53
N ASP A 3 -6.16 16.80 -16.44
CA ASP A 3 -5.26 16.98 -15.30
C ASP A 3 -6.04 17.20 -13.99
N GLU A 4 -7.16 17.91 -14.04
CA GLU A 4 -8.03 18.13 -12.87
C GLU A 4 -8.64 16.82 -12.37
N THR A 5 -8.91 15.87 -13.27
CA THR A 5 -9.41 14.54 -12.87
C THR A 5 -8.29 13.70 -12.27
N LEU A 6 -7.07 13.78 -12.82
CA LEU A 6 -5.91 13.07 -12.28
C LEU A 6 -5.55 13.56 -10.89
N ALA A 7 -5.61 14.87 -10.65
CA ALA A 7 -5.35 15.46 -9.33
C ALA A 7 -6.28 14.92 -8.23
N ILE A 8 -7.49 14.47 -8.58
CA ILE A 8 -8.48 13.94 -7.64
C ILE A 8 -8.37 12.42 -7.50
N HIS A 9 -8.06 11.68 -8.58
CA HIS A 9 -8.25 10.23 -8.64
C HIS A 9 -6.99 9.41 -8.88
N ALA A 10 -5.88 10.00 -9.32
CA ALA A 10 -4.68 9.23 -9.64
C ALA A 10 -4.03 8.65 -8.38
N GLY A 11 -3.53 7.41 -8.47
CA GLY A 11 -2.76 6.77 -7.40
C GLY A 11 -3.57 6.03 -6.34
N TYR A 12 -4.89 6.26 -6.25
CA TYR A 12 -5.76 5.54 -5.31
C TYR A 12 -6.89 4.81 -6.03
N GLN A 13 -7.13 3.57 -5.63
CA GLN A 13 -8.32 2.81 -5.99
C GLN A 13 -9.10 2.52 -4.71
N THR A 14 -10.44 2.50 -4.80
CA THR A 14 -11.31 2.23 -3.66
C THR A 14 -10.88 0.97 -2.92
N ASP A 15 -10.64 1.09 -1.61
CA ASP A 15 -10.28 -0.04 -0.76
C ASP A 15 -11.30 -1.19 -0.91
N PRO A 16 -10.88 -2.38 -1.37
CA PRO A 16 -11.79 -3.50 -1.57
C PRO A 16 -12.45 -3.96 -0.26
N THR A 17 -11.80 -3.72 0.88
CA THR A 17 -12.20 -4.18 2.22
C THR A 17 -13.31 -3.32 2.80
N THR A 18 -13.10 -2.01 2.91
CA THR A 18 -14.03 -1.08 3.56
C THR A 18 -14.93 -0.30 2.61
N LYS A 19 -14.60 -0.30 1.31
CA LYS A 19 -15.22 0.59 0.30
C LYS A 19 -15.05 2.08 0.59
N ALA A 20 -14.03 2.46 1.36
CA ALA A 20 -13.72 3.86 1.62
C ALA A 20 -13.34 4.61 0.32
N VAL A 21 -13.97 5.76 0.11
CA VAL A 21 -13.71 6.64 -1.05
C VAL A 21 -12.52 7.58 -0.83
N VAL A 22 -12.04 7.70 0.41
CA VAL A 22 -10.84 8.45 0.79
C VAL A 22 -9.75 7.45 1.18
N PRO A 23 -8.47 7.67 0.80
CA PRO A 23 -7.36 6.83 1.27
C PRO A 23 -7.29 6.78 2.81
N PRO A 24 -7.14 5.58 3.41
CA PRO A 24 -6.96 5.46 4.86
C PRO A 24 -5.57 5.95 5.29
N ILE A 25 -5.46 6.38 6.56
CA ILE A 25 -4.19 6.73 7.19
C ILE A 25 -3.61 5.48 7.87
N CYS A 26 -2.54 4.91 7.31
CA CYS A 26 -1.84 3.75 7.84
C CYS A 26 -0.74 4.17 8.82
N GLN A 27 -1.14 4.68 9.99
CA GLN A 27 -0.26 5.18 11.04
C GLN A 27 0.36 4.04 11.87
N ASN A 28 1.24 3.26 11.24
CA ASN A 28 1.96 2.14 11.86
C ASN A 28 3.46 2.17 11.51
N VAL A 29 4.24 1.26 12.10
CA VAL A 29 5.68 1.15 11.86
C VAL A 29 6.08 -0.08 11.03
N ALA A 30 5.23 -1.12 10.99
CA ALA A 30 5.52 -2.41 10.39
C ALA A 30 4.24 -3.07 9.86
N PHE A 31 4.42 -4.01 8.93
CA PHE A 31 3.36 -4.80 8.30
C PHE A 31 3.59 -6.30 8.58
N GLU A 32 2.50 -7.04 8.77
CA GLU A 32 2.55 -8.48 9.00
C GLU A 32 2.87 -9.23 7.70
N PHE A 33 3.62 -10.33 7.81
CA PHE A 33 3.84 -11.26 6.71
C PHE A 33 2.88 -12.44 6.85
N ASP A 34 2.35 -12.93 5.73
CA ASP A 34 1.48 -14.10 5.73
C ASP A 34 2.20 -15.35 6.28
N ASP A 35 3.49 -15.49 5.95
CA ASP A 35 4.39 -16.51 6.48
C ASP A 35 5.87 -16.10 6.33
N ALA A 36 6.79 -16.98 6.75
CA ALA A 36 8.23 -16.73 6.68
C ALA A 36 8.78 -16.68 5.24
N ALA A 37 8.18 -17.41 4.30
CA ALA A 37 8.59 -17.41 2.90
C ALA A 37 8.18 -16.10 2.21
N HIS A 38 6.98 -15.59 2.50
CA HIS A 38 6.53 -14.27 2.03
C HIS A 38 7.48 -13.16 2.53
N GLY A 39 7.86 -13.18 3.80
CA GLY A 39 8.86 -12.23 4.33
C GLY A 39 10.18 -12.25 3.56
N ALA A 40 10.72 -13.44 3.27
CA ALA A 40 11.95 -13.58 2.49
C ALA A 40 11.81 -13.03 1.06
N ALA A 41 10.70 -13.33 0.38
CA ALA A 41 10.43 -12.84 -0.98
C ALA A 41 10.35 -11.31 -1.04
N LEU A 42 9.75 -10.65 -0.03
CA LEU A 42 9.71 -9.20 0.07
C LEU A 42 11.11 -8.59 0.21
N PHE A 43 11.97 -9.15 1.06
CA PHE A 43 13.33 -8.65 1.26
C PHE A 43 14.25 -8.90 0.05
N ASN A 44 14.00 -9.96 -0.72
CA ASN A 44 14.70 -10.23 -1.98
C ASN A 44 14.15 -9.43 -3.17
N LEU A 45 13.11 -8.61 -2.98
CA LEU A 45 12.41 -7.87 -4.03
C LEU A 45 11.78 -8.78 -5.11
N GLU A 46 11.47 -10.02 -4.74
CA GLU A 46 10.82 -11.00 -5.63
C GLU A 46 9.32 -10.70 -5.78
N VAL A 47 8.71 -10.15 -4.74
CA VAL A 47 7.30 -9.73 -4.73
C VAL A 47 7.17 -8.31 -4.18
N PRO A 48 6.20 -7.51 -4.67
CA PRO A 48 5.92 -6.19 -4.12
C PRO A 48 5.18 -6.30 -2.78
N GLY A 49 5.44 -5.38 -1.86
CA GLY A 49 4.68 -5.27 -0.63
C GLY A 49 5.35 -4.34 0.37
N ASN A 50 4.64 -4.06 1.46
CA ASN A 50 5.15 -3.22 2.54
C ASN A 50 5.87 -4.10 3.58
N ILE A 51 7.00 -3.61 4.09
CA ILE A 51 7.78 -4.28 5.14
C ILE A 51 7.76 -3.42 6.41
N TYR A 52 8.25 -2.18 6.29
CA TYR A 52 8.24 -1.19 7.35
C TYR A 52 8.11 0.23 6.78
N THR A 53 7.43 1.10 7.54
CA THR A 53 6.99 2.44 7.09
C THR A 53 8.14 3.35 6.64
N ARG A 54 9.36 3.17 7.17
CA ARG A 54 10.54 3.94 6.75
C ARG A 54 10.92 3.73 5.28
N ILE A 55 10.58 2.60 4.66
CA ILE A 55 10.80 2.35 3.22
C ILE A 55 9.54 2.65 2.42
N MET A 56 8.39 2.12 2.84
CA MET A 56 7.13 2.22 2.09
C MET A 56 5.94 2.19 3.04
N ASN A 57 4.94 3.02 2.75
CA ASN A 57 3.66 3.09 3.44
C ASN A 57 2.55 3.24 2.38
N PRO A 58 1.36 2.63 2.57
CA PRO A 58 0.29 2.67 1.59
C PRO A 58 -0.55 3.96 1.60
N THR A 59 -0.35 4.87 2.56
CA THR A 59 -0.90 6.23 2.52
C THR A 59 -0.06 7.11 1.61
#